data_AF-A0A7R7WL59-F1
#
_entry.id   AF-A0A7R7WL59-F1
#
_cell.length_a   1.000
_cell.length_b   1.000
_cell.length_c   1.000
_cell.angle_alpha   90.00
_cell.angle_beta   90.00
_cell.angle_gamma   90.00
#
_symmetry.space_group_name_H-M   'P 1'
#
loop_
_entity.id
_entity.type
_entity.pdbx_description
1 polymer ?
#
loop_
_entity_poly.entity_id
_entity_poly.type
_entity_poly.pdbx_seq_one_letter_code
_entity_poly.pdbx_strand_id
1 'polypeptide(L)'
;MKSASAFPKLSGDTKGKDILIENTVLSDYFPQLWDSVIAKQYGCAQKPSDFTLYEPQPGELTEHRSDRDFEKKDVKSIHLPFGDGGTTVSLTYRGECMQISRYLGCGQSSIFSIEHESLPVPFLASRRNKTFTHMQRIGYGFGLGLEVPTQNHDLRIQWLRSRWPRLTSEAEGWKLEQQWAVKEGVVIAHSRLHNKSNCNSISTSLAKDLGFRIRELDFVSRDCPFNDDDNDDQRYAEGAGPGGYGFVKIHEFASKGLWAYRHKARRTEANDAEQPRQPDGVTAVVGFFVNGEPWTIDRIETEDIQIKPKGYTDLVVGYRLALISKQADNRALLTLTAKDLDVNEYFRRTIGEGTTDSETAYEMLAWAISDGYS
;
A
#
# COMPACT_ATOMS: atom_id res chain seq x y z
N MET A 1 26.91 -66.39 24.88
CA MET A 1 27.53 -65.96 26.14
C MET A 1 27.51 -64.44 26.16
N LYS A 2 26.65 -63.79 26.96
CA LYS A 2 26.97 -63.11 28.25
C LYS A 2 28.21 -62.19 28.09
N SER A 3 28.19 -60.88 28.38
CA SER A 3 27.59 -60.17 29.52
C SER A 3 27.78 -58.65 29.33
N ALA A 4 26.73 -57.83 29.48
CA ALA A 4 26.53 -56.74 30.47
C ALA A 4 27.43 -55.48 30.32
N SER A 5 27.08 -54.25 30.70
CA SER A 5 25.87 -53.49 31.06
C SER A 5 26.43 -52.22 31.74
N ALA A 6 25.97 -51.01 31.40
CA ALA A 6 25.95 -49.87 32.34
C ALA A 6 25.09 -48.74 31.76
N PHE A 7 23.86 -48.62 32.26
CA PHE A 7 23.11 -47.36 32.41
C PHE A 7 23.52 -46.73 33.77
N PRO A 8 23.34 -45.42 34.08
CA PRO A 8 22.06 -44.68 33.99
C PRO A 8 22.26 -43.17 33.66
N LYS A 9 21.30 -42.22 33.57
CA LYS A 9 19.98 -41.99 34.16
C LYS A 9 19.12 -41.14 33.22
N LEU A 10 17.83 -41.45 33.16
CA LEU A 10 16.76 -40.50 32.90
C LEU A 10 16.62 -39.59 34.14
N SER A 11 16.67 -38.27 33.94
CA SER A 11 15.98 -37.32 34.82
C SER A 11 15.13 -36.44 33.93
N GLY A 12 13.82 -36.61 34.04
CA GLY A 12 12.86 -35.71 33.44
C GLY A 12 12.98 -34.32 34.04
N ASP A 13 12.80 -33.33 33.17
CA ASP A 13 12.13 -32.10 33.55
C ASP A 13 11.19 -31.72 32.40
N THR A 14 10.03 -32.38 32.40
CA THR A 14 8.83 -31.93 31.68
C THR A 14 8.32 -30.65 32.35
N LYS A 15 8.69 -29.51 31.77
CA LYS A 15 7.93 -28.25 31.82
C LYS A 15 7.88 -27.76 30.38
N GLY A 16 6.83 -28.02 29.62
CA GLY A 16 5.49 -27.53 29.92
C GLY A 16 5.32 -26.17 29.25
N LYS A 17 5.05 -26.20 27.94
CA LYS A 17 4.22 -25.29 27.14
C LYS A 17 4.55 -25.52 25.66
N ASP A 18 3.93 -26.54 25.09
CA ASP A 18 3.49 -26.43 23.71
C ASP A 18 2.48 -25.28 23.72
N ILE A 19 2.97 -24.06 23.45
CA ILE A 19 2.10 -22.98 23.01
C ILE A 19 1.72 -23.44 21.62
N LEU A 20 0.52 -24.01 21.49
CA LEU A 20 -0.20 -24.01 20.22
C LEU A 20 -0.20 -22.54 19.77
N ILE A 21 0.71 -22.20 18.86
CA ILE A 21 0.65 -20.93 18.14
C ILE A 21 -0.59 -21.10 17.27
N GLU A 22 -1.71 -20.53 17.72
CA GLU A 22 -2.91 -20.46 16.90
C GLU A 22 -2.53 -19.65 15.65
N ASN A 23 -2.66 -20.26 14.47
CA ASN A 23 -2.44 -19.57 13.22
C ASN A 23 -3.38 -18.37 13.15
N THR A 24 -2.85 -17.20 12.79
CA THR A 24 -3.68 -16.01 12.57
C THR A 24 -4.67 -16.30 11.44
N VAL A 25 -5.96 -16.03 11.67
CA VAL A 25 -7.00 -16.10 10.64
C VAL A 25 -7.74 -14.77 10.55
N LEU A 26 -8.09 -14.35 9.32
CA LEU A 26 -8.80 -13.08 9.10
C LEU A 26 -10.12 -12.99 9.89
N SER A 27 -10.79 -14.13 10.09
CA SER A 27 -12.06 -14.21 10.82
C SER A 27 -11.96 -13.70 12.26
N ASP A 28 -10.79 -13.74 12.88
CA ASP A 28 -10.57 -13.19 14.23
C ASP A 28 -10.78 -11.68 14.30
N TYR A 29 -10.74 -11.00 13.16
CA TYR A 29 -10.80 -9.55 13.03
C TYR A 29 -12.09 -9.04 12.38
N PHE A 30 -12.93 -9.96 11.89
CA PHE A 30 -14.24 -9.65 11.32
C PHE A 30 -15.33 -9.85 12.38
N PRO A 31 -15.97 -8.78 12.87
CA PRO A 31 -16.93 -8.90 13.97
C PRO A 31 -18.16 -9.76 13.61
N GLN A 32 -18.54 -9.88 12.32
CA GLN A 32 -19.59 -10.77 11.79
C GLN A 32 -19.37 -11.01 10.28
N LEU A 33 -19.82 -12.15 9.74
CA LEU A 33 -19.92 -12.39 8.29
C LEU A 33 -20.80 -11.28 7.67
N TRP A 34 -20.17 -10.33 6.99
CA TRP A 34 -20.90 -9.36 6.18
C TRP A 34 -21.42 -10.06 4.93
N ASP A 35 -22.74 -10.08 4.77
CA ASP A 35 -23.33 -10.38 3.48
C ASP A 35 -22.79 -9.37 2.46
N SER A 36 -22.40 -9.88 1.29
CA SER A 36 -22.02 -9.12 0.10
C SER A 36 -22.90 -7.89 -0.17
N VAL A 37 -24.23 -7.98 0.03
CA VAL A 37 -25.16 -6.87 -0.22
C VAL A 37 -24.94 -5.73 0.78
N ILE A 38 -24.80 -6.07 2.06
CA ILE A 38 -24.57 -5.09 3.13
C ILE A 38 -23.19 -4.46 2.95
N ALA A 39 -22.18 -5.26 2.61
CA ALA A 39 -20.84 -4.78 2.36
C ALA A 39 -20.77 -3.83 1.17
N LYS A 40 -21.41 -4.20 0.06
CA LYS A 40 -21.52 -3.34 -1.13
C LYS A 40 -22.22 -2.03 -0.76
N GLN A 41 -23.34 -2.12 -0.06
CA GLN A 41 -24.05 -0.93 0.41
C GLN A 41 -23.15 -0.07 1.28
N TYR A 42 -22.41 -0.61 2.24
CA TYR A 42 -21.51 0.19 3.07
C TYR A 42 -20.39 0.86 2.26
N GLY A 43 -19.73 0.11 1.36
CA GLY A 43 -18.69 0.65 0.48
C GLY A 43 -19.22 1.73 -0.47
N CYS A 44 -20.46 1.61 -0.93
CA CYS A 44 -21.13 2.53 -1.84
C CYS A 44 -22.02 3.60 -1.16
N ALA A 45 -22.37 3.48 0.12
CA ALA A 45 -23.43 4.27 0.78
C ALA A 45 -23.10 5.76 0.86
N GLN A 46 -21.86 6.11 0.57
CA GLN A 46 -21.35 7.47 0.55
C GLN A 46 -20.82 7.83 -0.83
N LYS A 47 -21.42 7.28 -1.91
CA LYS A 47 -21.00 7.49 -3.30
C LYS A 47 -20.92 9.00 -3.57
N PRO A 48 -19.73 9.53 -3.88
CA PRO A 48 -19.65 10.80 -4.58
C PRO A 48 -20.33 10.64 -5.93
N SER A 49 -20.87 11.74 -6.44
CA SER A 49 -21.72 11.74 -7.62
C SER A 49 -21.04 11.29 -8.91
N ASP A 50 -19.72 11.13 -8.96
CA ASP A 50 -18.98 10.36 -9.97
C ASP A 50 -17.49 10.28 -9.56
N PHE A 51 -16.86 9.11 -9.69
CA PHE A 51 -15.40 9.01 -9.65
C PHE A 51 -14.81 9.52 -10.97
N THR A 52 -14.77 10.84 -11.14
CA THR A 52 -14.12 11.44 -12.30
C THR A 52 -12.63 11.62 -12.04
N LEU A 53 -11.78 11.40 -13.05
CA LEU A 53 -10.39 11.81 -12.95
C LEU A 53 -10.35 13.34 -12.79
N TYR A 54 -9.52 13.85 -11.87
CA TYR A 54 -9.40 15.30 -11.69
C TYR A 54 -8.79 15.92 -12.94
N GLU A 55 -9.45 16.90 -13.54
CA GLU A 55 -8.90 17.63 -14.69
C GLU A 55 -8.11 18.85 -14.18
N PRO A 56 -6.77 18.88 -14.35
CA PRO A 56 -5.95 19.98 -13.86
C PRO A 56 -6.26 21.28 -14.60
N GLN A 57 -6.30 22.38 -13.85
CA GLN A 57 -6.42 23.72 -14.44
C GLN A 57 -5.09 24.14 -15.09
N PRO A 58 -5.12 25.12 -16.03
CA PRO A 58 -3.90 25.68 -16.59
C PRO A 58 -2.94 26.16 -15.49
N GLY A 59 -1.69 25.70 -15.54
CA GLY A 59 -0.66 26.04 -14.55
C GLY A 59 -0.62 25.15 -13.30
N GLU A 60 -1.55 24.21 -13.12
CA GLU A 60 -1.48 23.25 -12.00
C GLU A 60 -0.51 22.09 -12.26
N LEU A 61 -0.07 21.90 -13.51
CA LEU A 61 0.85 20.82 -13.88
C LEU A 61 2.25 21.36 -14.11
N THR A 62 3.20 20.80 -13.38
CA THR A 62 4.63 20.96 -13.64
C THR A 62 5.12 19.72 -14.37
N GLU A 63 5.77 19.88 -15.53
CA GLU A 63 6.29 18.75 -16.30
C GLU A 63 7.68 18.34 -15.81
N HIS A 64 7.88 17.03 -15.64
CA HIS A 64 9.14 16.46 -15.22
C HIS A 64 9.46 15.22 -16.07
N ARG A 65 10.22 15.39 -17.16
CA ARG A 65 10.79 14.33 -18.01
C ARG A 65 9.77 13.44 -18.77
N SER A 66 10.22 12.88 -19.88
CA SER A 66 9.47 11.95 -20.75
C SER A 66 10.28 10.70 -21.10
N ASP A 67 9.66 9.64 -21.62
CA ASP A 67 10.36 8.43 -22.08
C ASP A 67 11.45 8.70 -23.12
N ARG A 68 11.32 9.77 -23.91
CA ARG A 68 12.38 10.22 -24.85
C ARG A 68 13.66 10.62 -24.14
N ASP A 69 13.59 10.95 -22.85
CA ASP A 69 14.77 11.20 -22.05
C ASP A 69 15.50 9.90 -21.72
N PHE A 70 14.80 8.77 -21.52
CA PHE A 70 15.36 7.46 -21.09
C PHE A 70 16.17 6.72 -22.15
N GLU A 71 16.04 7.05 -23.44
CA GLU A 71 16.90 6.49 -24.50
C GLU A 71 18.36 7.00 -24.41
N LYS A 72 18.63 8.02 -23.58
CA LYS A 72 19.98 8.52 -23.32
C LYS A 72 20.64 7.64 -22.24
N LYS A 73 21.81 7.07 -22.55
CA LYS A 73 22.55 6.11 -21.70
C LYS A 73 22.92 6.58 -20.28
N ASP A 74 22.73 7.87 -19.94
CA ASP A 74 23.13 8.48 -18.67
C ASP A 74 21.96 8.99 -17.80
N VAL A 75 20.74 8.52 -18.05
CA VAL A 75 19.56 9.05 -17.33
C VAL A 75 19.51 8.48 -15.92
N LYS A 76 19.72 9.37 -14.93
CA LYS A 76 19.44 9.10 -13.52
C LYS A 76 18.03 8.55 -13.36
N SER A 77 17.91 7.45 -12.63
CA SER A 77 16.64 6.81 -12.31
C SER A 77 15.67 7.80 -11.66
N ILE A 78 14.41 7.84 -12.12
CA ILE A 78 13.41 8.80 -11.64
C ILE A 78 12.70 8.22 -10.42
N HIS A 79 12.89 8.85 -9.26
CA HIS A 79 12.16 8.50 -8.05
C HIS A 79 10.91 9.38 -8.00
N LEU A 80 9.75 8.77 -7.73
CA LEU A 80 8.50 9.52 -7.55
C LEU A 80 8.03 9.41 -6.07
N PRO A 81 8.71 10.08 -5.13
CA PRO A 81 8.29 10.12 -3.74
C PRO A 81 7.21 11.19 -3.53
N PHE A 82 6.18 10.88 -2.74
CA PHE A 82 5.17 11.85 -2.33
C PHE A 82 4.54 11.45 -0.99
N GLY A 83 3.77 12.34 -0.37
CA GLY A 83 3.16 12.04 0.92
C GLY A 83 2.32 13.16 1.52
N ASP A 84 1.58 12.79 2.57
CA ASP A 84 0.83 13.72 3.42
C ASP A 84 0.49 13.10 4.77
N GLY A 85 0.32 13.94 5.80
CA GLY A 85 -0.27 13.53 7.08
C GLY A 85 0.41 12.31 7.73
N GLY A 86 1.74 12.19 7.63
CA GLY A 86 2.50 11.07 8.17
C GLY A 86 2.46 9.79 7.31
N THR A 87 1.95 9.86 6.09
CA THR A 87 2.00 8.79 5.08
C THR A 87 2.90 9.18 3.92
N THR A 88 3.80 8.29 3.52
CA THR A 88 4.73 8.48 2.39
C THR A 88 4.62 7.34 1.40
N VAL A 89 4.90 7.63 0.14
CA VAL A 89 4.82 6.66 -0.95
C VAL A 89 6.05 6.83 -1.83
N SER A 90 6.57 5.73 -2.35
CA SER A 90 7.63 5.70 -3.35
C SER A 90 7.18 4.86 -4.53
N LEU A 91 7.05 5.49 -5.70
CA LEU A 91 6.72 4.80 -6.95
C LEU A 91 7.94 4.65 -7.85
N THR A 92 7.87 3.65 -8.73
CA THR A 92 8.72 3.58 -9.91
C THR A 92 8.31 4.63 -10.94
N TYR A 93 9.13 4.80 -11.98
CA TYR A 93 8.78 5.69 -13.10
C TYR A 93 7.52 5.24 -13.85
N ARG A 94 7.09 3.98 -13.74
CA ARG A 94 5.85 3.45 -14.33
C ARG A 94 4.61 3.62 -13.45
N GLY A 95 4.78 4.22 -12.27
CA GLY A 95 3.69 4.39 -11.30
C GLY A 95 3.46 3.16 -10.42
N GLU A 96 4.29 2.12 -10.50
CA GLU A 96 4.17 0.95 -9.60
C GLU A 96 4.62 1.29 -8.18
N CYS A 97 3.88 0.86 -7.15
CA CYS A 97 4.24 1.08 -5.75
C CYS A 97 5.45 0.24 -5.36
N MET A 98 6.52 0.87 -4.86
CA MET A 98 7.63 0.14 -4.24
C MET A 98 7.44 0.03 -2.73
N GLN A 99 6.97 1.12 -2.10
CA GLN A 99 6.69 1.20 -0.68
C GLN A 99 5.66 2.29 -0.36
N ILE A 100 4.76 1.99 0.57
CA ILE A 100 3.88 2.94 1.26
C ILE A 100 4.23 2.87 2.74
N SER A 101 4.51 3.98 3.41
CA SER A 101 4.82 4.01 4.84
C SER A 101 3.86 4.92 5.58
N ARG A 102 3.54 4.60 6.84
CA ARG A 102 2.67 5.41 7.69
C ARG A 102 3.14 5.41 9.14
N TYR A 103 3.13 6.59 9.75
CA TYR A 103 3.26 6.73 11.20
C TYR A 103 1.98 6.25 11.89
N LEU A 104 2.09 5.23 12.73
CA LEU A 104 0.98 4.67 13.53
C LEU A 104 1.14 4.90 15.04
N GLY A 105 2.29 5.43 15.48
CA GLY A 105 2.48 5.86 16.87
C GLY A 105 2.76 4.75 17.89
N CYS A 106 3.03 3.52 17.45
CA CYS A 106 3.36 2.38 18.31
C CYS A 106 4.57 1.60 17.79
N GLY A 107 5.28 0.90 18.68
CA GLY A 107 6.49 0.14 18.33
C GLY A 107 7.77 0.96 18.49
N GLN A 108 8.90 0.37 18.11
CA GLN A 108 10.22 0.98 18.18
C GLN A 108 10.38 2.16 17.24
N SER A 109 9.96 2.02 15.97
CA SER A 109 10.08 3.10 14.98
C SER A 109 8.83 3.97 14.90
N SER A 110 7.68 3.46 15.37
CA SER A 110 6.36 4.05 15.16
C SER A 110 5.91 4.18 13.70
N ILE A 111 6.70 3.68 12.74
CA ILE A 111 6.45 3.77 11.31
C ILE A 111 6.37 2.35 10.74
N PHE A 112 5.26 2.07 10.05
CA PHE A 112 5.04 0.82 9.37
C PHE A 112 4.99 1.02 7.86
N SER A 113 5.35 0.00 7.09
CA SER A 113 5.29 0.01 5.63
C SER A 113 4.46 -1.14 5.08
N ILE A 114 3.79 -0.88 3.96
CA ILE A 114 3.45 -1.86 2.93
C ILE A 114 4.59 -1.79 1.93
N GLU A 115 5.28 -2.90 1.71
CA GLU A 115 6.40 -2.92 0.79
C GLU A 115 6.44 -4.23 -0.01
N HIS A 116 6.99 -4.13 -1.21
CA HIS A 116 7.13 -5.27 -2.12
C HIS A 116 7.91 -6.42 -1.44
N GLU A 117 7.47 -7.68 -1.61
CA GLU A 117 8.05 -8.83 -0.91
C GLU A 117 9.55 -9.06 -1.14
N SER A 118 10.08 -8.60 -2.28
CA SER A 118 11.51 -8.70 -2.60
C SER A 118 12.40 -7.74 -1.79
N LEU A 119 11.81 -6.75 -1.10
CA LEU A 119 12.58 -5.82 -0.29
C LEU A 119 13.11 -6.53 0.97
N PRO A 120 14.44 -6.48 1.21
CA PRO A 120 15.03 -6.98 2.45
C PRO A 120 14.45 -6.30 3.69
N VAL A 121 14.51 -6.98 4.84
CA VAL A 121 14.27 -6.39 6.17
C VAL A 121 14.93 -5.01 6.35
N PRO A 122 14.30 -4.06 7.06
CA PRO A 122 14.77 -2.67 7.16
C PRO A 122 16.21 -2.49 7.63
N PHE A 123 16.68 -3.25 8.63
CA PHE A 123 18.06 -3.14 9.13
C PHE A 123 19.14 -3.45 8.06
N LEU A 124 18.79 -4.13 6.95
CA LEU A 124 19.68 -4.37 5.81
C LEU A 124 19.66 -3.19 4.81
N ALA A 125 19.81 -1.95 5.30
CA ALA A 125 19.64 -0.72 4.54
C ALA A 125 20.37 -0.70 3.19
N SER A 126 21.64 -1.12 3.15
CA SER A 126 22.44 -1.17 1.91
C SER A 126 21.87 -2.13 0.87
N ARG A 127 21.37 -3.31 1.28
CA ARG A 127 20.72 -4.26 0.36
C ARG A 127 19.37 -3.73 -0.11
N ARG A 128 18.59 -3.15 0.81
CA ARG A 128 17.32 -2.48 0.49
C ARG A 128 17.49 -1.41 -0.57
N ASN A 129 18.48 -0.54 -0.43
CA ASN A 129 18.75 0.52 -1.40
C ASN A 129 19.04 -0.06 -2.80
N LYS A 130 19.88 -1.10 -2.88
CA LYS A 130 20.16 -1.79 -4.16
C LYS A 130 18.89 -2.38 -4.78
N THR A 131 18.01 -2.99 -3.97
CA THR A 131 16.73 -3.52 -4.44
C THR A 131 15.81 -2.39 -4.94
N PHE A 132 15.69 -1.27 -4.22
CA PHE A 132 14.92 -0.11 -4.71
C PHE A 132 15.43 0.42 -6.05
N THR A 133 16.74 0.63 -6.17
CA THR A 133 17.33 1.08 -7.44
C THR A 133 17.05 0.09 -8.57
N HIS A 134 17.08 -1.21 -8.28
CA HIS A 134 16.75 -2.23 -9.26
C HIS A 134 15.28 -2.17 -9.69
N MET A 135 14.35 -2.18 -8.73
CA MET A 135 12.89 -2.07 -8.94
C MET A 135 12.54 -0.84 -9.77
N GLN A 136 13.12 0.30 -9.42
CA GLN A 136 12.95 1.55 -10.12
C GLN A 136 13.47 1.48 -11.56
N ARG A 137 14.64 0.86 -11.79
CA ARG A 137 15.21 0.73 -13.13
C ARG A 137 14.35 -0.13 -14.05
N ILE A 138 13.75 -1.20 -13.53
CA ILE A 138 12.92 -2.11 -14.32
C ILE A 138 11.43 -1.72 -14.33
N GLY A 139 11.04 -0.76 -13.49
CA GLY A 139 9.65 -0.31 -13.39
C GLY A 139 8.72 -1.34 -12.76
N TYR A 140 9.16 -2.02 -11.70
CA TYR A 140 8.43 -3.09 -11.03
C TYR A 140 8.10 -2.74 -9.57
N GLY A 141 6.92 -3.14 -9.10
CA GLY A 141 6.40 -2.88 -7.76
C GLY A 141 5.16 -3.74 -7.49
N PHE A 142 4.42 -3.41 -6.44
CA PHE A 142 3.17 -4.07 -6.07
C PHE A 142 1.97 -3.16 -6.36
N GLY A 143 0.78 -3.76 -6.39
CA GLY A 143 -0.50 -3.06 -6.40
C GLY A 143 -1.46 -3.59 -7.46
N LEU A 144 -2.44 -2.76 -7.79
CA LEU A 144 -3.39 -2.96 -8.86
C LEU A 144 -3.24 -1.85 -9.90
N GLY A 145 -3.25 -2.23 -11.18
CA GLY A 145 -3.17 -1.32 -12.32
C GLY A 145 -3.99 -1.80 -13.51
N LEU A 146 -4.12 -0.97 -14.55
CA LEU A 146 -4.73 -1.35 -15.83
C LEU A 146 -3.65 -1.86 -16.77
N GLU A 147 -3.82 -3.04 -17.36
CA GLU A 147 -2.89 -3.53 -18.36
C GLU A 147 -3.04 -2.74 -19.67
N VAL A 148 -1.93 -2.18 -20.14
CA VAL A 148 -1.94 -1.42 -21.40
C VAL A 148 -1.86 -2.37 -22.60
N PRO A 149 -2.57 -2.08 -23.71
CA PRO A 149 -2.60 -2.99 -24.87
C PRO A 149 -1.23 -3.23 -25.53
N THR A 150 -0.32 -2.26 -25.45
CA THR A 150 1.00 -2.34 -26.09
C THR A 150 2.09 -1.82 -25.17
N GLN A 151 3.26 -2.45 -25.20
CA GLN A 151 4.40 -1.99 -24.39
C GLN A 151 5.12 -0.79 -25.00
N ASN A 152 5.02 -0.57 -26.32
CA ASN A 152 5.59 0.60 -26.96
C ASN A 152 4.62 1.78 -26.82
N HIS A 153 5.00 2.77 -26.01
CA HIS A 153 4.24 3.99 -25.75
C HIS A 153 5.17 5.12 -25.29
N ASP A 154 4.69 6.35 -25.42
CA ASP A 154 5.34 7.52 -24.82
C ASP A 154 4.83 7.66 -23.37
N LEU A 155 5.71 7.69 -22.38
CA LEU A 155 5.39 8.13 -21.03
C LEU A 155 5.75 9.60 -20.83
N ARG A 156 4.85 10.31 -20.17
CA ARG A 156 5.06 11.67 -19.64
C ARG A 156 4.81 11.67 -18.16
N ILE A 157 5.74 12.22 -17.39
CA ILE A 157 5.60 12.38 -15.94
C ILE A 157 5.40 13.87 -15.64
N GLN A 158 4.35 14.15 -14.88
CA GLN A 158 3.98 15.49 -14.44
C GLN A 158 3.65 15.46 -12.95
N TRP A 159 3.63 16.63 -12.34
CA TRP A 159 3.26 16.80 -10.95
C TRP A 159 2.12 17.80 -10.85
N LEU A 160 1.00 17.33 -10.32
CA LEU A 160 -0.14 18.17 -9.98
C LEU A 160 0.21 18.96 -8.71
N ARG A 161 0.18 20.29 -8.82
CA ARG A 161 0.52 21.28 -7.78
C ARG A 161 1.89 21.00 -7.15
N SER A 162 2.86 20.60 -7.97
CA SER A 162 4.22 20.22 -7.57
C SER A 162 4.30 19.14 -6.47
N ARG A 163 3.23 18.38 -6.26
CA ARG A 163 3.08 17.49 -5.09
C ARG A 163 2.62 16.08 -5.45
N TRP A 164 1.69 15.98 -6.39
CA TRP A 164 0.97 14.75 -6.68
C TRP A 164 1.39 14.18 -8.04
N PRO A 165 2.01 12.99 -8.10
CA PRO A 165 2.44 12.42 -9.37
C PRO A 165 1.25 12.21 -10.32
N ARG A 166 1.44 12.60 -11.57
CA ARG A 166 0.55 12.31 -12.69
C ARG A 166 1.35 11.73 -13.84
N LEU A 167 1.05 10.50 -14.21
CA LEU A 167 1.71 9.80 -15.30
C LEU A 167 0.74 9.69 -16.46
N THR A 168 1.23 9.90 -17.68
CA THR A 168 0.45 9.70 -18.90
C THR A 168 1.24 8.81 -19.84
N SER A 169 0.78 7.60 -20.05
CA SER A 169 1.27 6.70 -21.09
C SER A 169 0.37 6.78 -22.31
N GLU A 170 0.92 6.99 -23.50
CA GLU A 170 0.13 7.19 -24.70
C GLU A 170 0.71 6.45 -25.92
N ALA A 171 -0.18 5.82 -26.68
CA ALA A 171 0.12 5.23 -27.98
C ALA A 171 -0.93 5.67 -29.02
N GLU A 172 -0.81 5.18 -30.26
CA GLU A 172 -1.75 5.53 -31.34
C GLU A 172 -3.21 5.19 -30.97
N GLY A 173 -3.45 4.01 -30.40
CA GLY A 173 -4.78 3.49 -30.12
C GLY A 173 -5.33 3.74 -28.71
N TRP A 174 -4.51 4.18 -27.76
CA TRP A 174 -4.92 4.29 -26.36
C TRP A 174 -4.13 5.36 -25.58
N LYS A 175 -4.68 5.80 -24.46
CA LYS A 175 -4.03 6.70 -23.50
C LYS A 175 -4.37 6.27 -22.08
N LEU A 176 -3.38 6.02 -21.24
CA LEU A 176 -3.54 5.75 -19.81
C LEU A 176 -3.10 6.98 -19.01
N GLU A 177 -3.97 7.48 -18.16
CA GLU A 177 -3.67 8.56 -17.22
C GLU A 177 -3.73 8.03 -15.80
N GLN A 178 -2.67 8.19 -15.03
CA GLN A 178 -2.61 7.81 -13.63
C GLN A 178 -2.40 9.06 -12.77
N GLN A 179 -3.21 9.23 -11.73
CA GLN A 179 -3.08 10.28 -10.73
C GLN A 179 -2.95 9.69 -9.35
N TRP A 180 -2.00 10.22 -8.58
CA TRP A 180 -1.69 9.74 -7.24
C TRP A 180 -1.91 10.82 -6.20
N ALA A 181 -2.49 10.47 -5.07
CA ALA A 181 -2.69 11.38 -3.95
C ALA A 181 -2.59 10.66 -2.61
N VAL A 182 -2.40 11.44 -1.54
CA VAL A 182 -2.61 10.97 -0.17
C VAL A 182 -3.68 11.85 0.46
N LYS A 183 -4.72 11.22 1.01
CA LYS A 183 -5.82 11.88 1.71
C LYS A 183 -6.08 11.13 3.02
N GLU A 184 -5.94 11.81 4.16
CA GLU A 184 -6.25 11.26 5.49
C GLU A 184 -5.55 9.90 5.79
N GLY A 185 -4.33 9.74 5.25
CA GLY A 185 -3.53 8.53 5.37
C GLY A 185 -3.96 7.36 4.49
N VAL A 186 -4.83 7.61 3.50
CA VAL A 186 -5.12 6.70 2.40
C VAL A 186 -4.34 7.16 1.17
N VAL A 187 -3.57 6.25 0.58
CA VAL A 187 -2.93 6.46 -0.72
C VAL A 187 -3.93 6.09 -1.80
N ILE A 188 -4.16 6.99 -2.75
CA ILE A 188 -5.18 6.82 -3.78
C ILE A 188 -4.51 6.90 -5.14
N ALA A 189 -4.78 5.91 -5.98
CA ALA A 189 -4.38 5.85 -7.38
C ALA A 189 -5.65 5.86 -8.24
N HIS A 190 -5.81 6.87 -9.08
CA HIS A 190 -6.86 6.94 -10.09
C HIS A 190 -6.25 6.76 -11.46
N SER A 191 -6.54 5.62 -12.10
CA SER A 191 -6.13 5.30 -13.46
C SER A 191 -7.31 5.38 -14.42
N ARG A 192 -7.13 6.05 -15.56
CA ARG A 192 -8.12 6.11 -16.65
C ARG A 192 -7.49 5.65 -17.95
N LEU A 193 -7.98 4.55 -18.52
CA LEU A 193 -7.57 4.08 -19.84
C LEU A 193 -8.61 4.49 -20.88
N HIS A 194 -8.19 5.33 -21.82
CA HIS A 194 -8.98 5.79 -22.96
C HIS A 194 -8.71 4.92 -24.18
N ASN A 195 -9.78 4.55 -24.88
CA ASN A 195 -9.71 3.97 -26.21
C ASN A 195 -9.79 5.09 -27.26
N LYS A 196 -8.69 5.36 -27.97
CA LYS A 196 -8.63 6.39 -29.01
C LYS A 196 -9.15 5.89 -30.37
N SER A 197 -9.41 4.60 -30.51
CA SER A 197 -9.94 4.02 -31.75
C SER A 197 -11.37 4.50 -32.03
N ASN A 198 -11.65 4.73 -33.31
CA ASN A 198 -12.99 5.05 -33.80
C ASN A 198 -13.87 3.81 -34.00
N CYS A 199 -13.28 2.62 -34.14
CA CYS A 199 -13.97 1.42 -34.59
C CYS A 199 -13.74 0.18 -33.71
N ASN A 200 -12.56 0.03 -33.12
CA ASN A 200 -12.19 -1.17 -32.38
C ASN A 200 -12.37 -0.96 -30.88
N SER A 201 -12.89 -1.96 -30.17
CA SER A 201 -12.86 -2.01 -28.71
C SER A 201 -11.49 -2.43 -28.20
N ILE A 202 -11.19 -2.07 -26.95
CA ILE A 202 -10.02 -2.58 -26.21
C ILE A 202 -10.55 -3.57 -25.16
N SER A 203 -9.95 -4.75 -25.11
CA SER A 203 -10.08 -5.67 -23.97
C SER A 203 -8.83 -5.50 -23.11
N THR A 204 -9.00 -5.31 -21.81
CA THR A 204 -7.89 -5.17 -20.86
C THR A 204 -8.24 -5.87 -19.55
N SER A 205 -7.22 -6.37 -18.86
CA SER A 205 -7.28 -6.97 -17.54
C SER A 205 -6.63 -6.04 -16.50
N LEU A 206 -6.80 -6.39 -15.23
CA LEU A 206 -6.09 -5.72 -14.15
C LEU A 206 -4.73 -6.38 -13.93
N ALA A 207 -3.67 -5.58 -13.98
CA ALA A 207 -2.37 -6.00 -13.49
C ALA A 207 -2.47 -6.14 -11.97
N LYS A 208 -2.16 -7.31 -11.44
CA LYS A 208 -2.32 -7.63 -10.01
C LYS A 208 -1.04 -8.17 -9.42
N ASP A 209 -0.50 -7.43 -8.45
CA ASP A 209 0.53 -7.89 -7.54
C ASP A 209 0.15 -7.49 -6.12
N LEU A 210 -0.46 -8.40 -5.37
CA LEU A 210 -0.78 -8.21 -3.95
C LEU A 210 0.27 -8.89 -3.04
N GLY A 211 1.41 -9.29 -3.61
CA GLY A 211 2.55 -9.91 -2.91
C GLY A 211 3.37 -8.88 -2.15
N PHE A 212 2.76 -8.22 -1.17
CA PHE A 212 3.44 -7.26 -0.30
C PHE A 212 3.54 -7.74 1.14
N ARG A 213 4.50 -7.17 1.88
CA ARG A 213 4.72 -7.40 3.32
C ARG A 213 4.36 -6.17 4.12
N ILE A 214 3.97 -6.39 5.38
CA ILE A 214 3.78 -5.33 6.36
C ILE A 214 4.98 -5.36 7.29
N ARG A 215 5.78 -4.28 7.31
CA ARG A 215 7.00 -4.20 8.13
C ARG A 215 6.99 -2.99 9.05
N GLU A 216 7.72 -3.09 10.15
CA GLU A 216 8.08 -1.95 10.98
C GLU A 216 9.41 -1.37 10.47
N LEU A 217 9.48 -0.10 10.10
CA LEU A 217 10.67 0.52 9.53
C LEU A 217 11.73 0.87 10.59
N ASP A 218 12.25 -0.13 11.30
CA ASP A 218 13.40 -0.02 12.19
C ASP A 218 14.70 -0.38 11.46
N PHE A 219 15.48 0.63 11.10
CA PHE A 219 16.77 0.48 10.42
C PHE A 219 17.94 0.22 11.38
N VAL A 220 17.71 0.27 12.70
CA VAL A 220 18.74 0.17 13.73
C VAL A 220 18.74 -1.23 14.36
N SER A 221 17.57 -1.73 14.75
CA SER A 221 17.46 -3.02 15.42
C SER A 221 17.49 -4.16 14.40
N ARG A 222 18.50 -5.03 14.52
CA ARG A 222 18.53 -6.31 13.79
C ARG A 222 17.46 -7.29 14.30
N ASP A 223 17.16 -7.21 15.59
CA ASP A 223 16.24 -8.11 16.30
C ASP A 223 14.90 -7.42 16.47
N CYS A 224 14.28 -6.98 15.37
CA CYS A 224 12.93 -6.43 15.38
C CYS A 224 11.94 -7.60 15.29
N PRO A 225 11.28 -8.01 16.39
CA PRO A 225 10.49 -9.24 16.38
C PRO A 225 9.31 -9.16 15.42
N PHE A 226 8.81 -7.95 15.14
CA PHE A 226 7.78 -7.76 14.12
C PHE A 226 8.28 -8.14 12.73
N ASN A 227 9.55 -7.90 12.40
CA ASN A 227 10.12 -8.19 11.08
C ASN A 227 10.76 -9.58 10.96
N ASP A 228 10.91 -10.33 12.06
CA ASP A 228 11.61 -11.63 12.10
C ASP A 228 10.84 -12.78 11.40
N ASP A 229 9.58 -12.55 11.05
CA ASP A 229 8.67 -13.53 10.42
C ASP A 229 8.86 -13.73 8.92
N ASP A 230 9.96 -13.23 8.35
CA ASP A 230 10.26 -13.39 6.91
C ASP A 230 10.33 -14.86 6.45
N ASN A 231 10.36 -15.83 7.37
CA ASN A 231 10.36 -17.27 7.11
C ASN A 231 9.13 -18.02 7.68
N ASP A 232 8.24 -17.35 8.42
CA ASP A 232 7.15 -18.02 9.15
C ASP A 232 5.84 -17.22 9.00
N ASP A 233 5.05 -17.55 7.97
CA ASP A 233 3.77 -16.91 7.63
C ASP A 233 2.69 -17.06 8.72
N GLN A 234 3.01 -17.65 9.87
CA GLN A 234 2.07 -18.00 10.94
C GLN A 234 1.36 -16.78 11.57
N ARG A 235 1.95 -15.58 11.48
CA ARG A 235 1.34 -14.32 11.98
C ARG A 235 0.68 -13.46 10.91
N TYR A 236 0.68 -13.93 9.65
CA TYR A 236 -0.03 -13.28 8.57
C TYR A 236 -1.42 -13.90 8.40
N ALA A 237 -2.39 -13.03 8.16
CA ALA A 237 -3.66 -13.44 7.57
C ALA A 237 -4.01 -12.52 6.42
N GLU A 238 -4.45 -13.09 5.31
CA GLU A 238 -4.82 -12.34 4.12
C GLU A 238 -5.99 -12.97 3.37
N GLY A 239 -6.62 -12.18 2.51
CA GLY A 239 -7.80 -12.60 1.75
C GLY A 239 -8.74 -11.45 1.43
N ALA A 240 -9.96 -11.81 1.04
CA ALA A 240 -10.98 -10.83 0.68
C ALA A 240 -11.40 -9.98 1.89
N GLY A 241 -11.66 -8.70 1.65
CA GLY A 241 -12.27 -7.83 2.66
C GLY A 241 -13.75 -8.16 2.90
N PRO A 242 -14.42 -7.36 3.75
CA PRO A 242 -15.84 -7.58 4.09
C PRO A 242 -16.74 -7.73 2.86
N GLY A 243 -17.54 -8.80 2.84
CA GLY A 243 -18.44 -9.16 1.74
C GLY A 243 -17.75 -9.53 0.42
N GLY A 244 -16.45 -9.83 0.45
CA GLY A 244 -15.65 -10.19 -0.72
C GLY A 244 -14.98 -9.00 -1.41
N TYR A 245 -15.24 -7.77 -0.96
CA TYR A 245 -14.76 -6.53 -1.59
C TYR A 245 -13.39 -6.12 -1.06
N GLY A 246 -12.51 -5.73 -1.96
CA GLY A 246 -11.14 -5.37 -1.60
C GLY A 246 -10.29 -6.56 -1.14
N PHE A 247 -9.08 -6.25 -0.71
CA PHE A 247 -8.11 -7.19 -0.16
C PHE A 247 -7.62 -6.67 1.19
N VAL A 248 -7.47 -7.58 2.14
CA VAL A 248 -6.98 -7.30 3.49
C VAL A 248 -5.79 -8.21 3.74
N LYS A 249 -4.72 -7.63 4.28
CA LYS A 249 -3.58 -8.35 4.86
C LYS A 249 -3.35 -7.84 6.27
N ILE A 250 -3.08 -8.76 7.19
CA ILE A 250 -2.88 -8.51 8.60
C ILE A 250 -1.54 -9.13 8.99
N HIS A 251 -0.77 -8.41 9.80
CA HIS A 251 0.41 -8.91 10.47
C HIS A 251 0.26 -8.68 11.98
N GLU A 252 0.13 -9.77 12.74
CA GLU A 252 -0.01 -9.71 14.19
C GLU A 252 1.29 -9.33 14.89
N PHE A 253 1.16 -8.56 15.97
CA PHE A 253 2.30 -8.34 16.87
C PHE A 253 2.66 -9.64 17.59
N ALA A 254 3.97 -9.92 17.68
CA ALA A 254 4.44 -11.06 18.44
C ALA A 254 3.98 -10.98 19.91
N SER A 255 3.42 -12.08 20.43
CA SER A 255 2.96 -12.14 21.83
C SER A 255 4.11 -11.89 22.81
N LYS A 256 5.33 -12.30 22.43
CA LYS A 256 6.58 -11.90 23.09
C LYS A 256 6.96 -10.50 22.62
N GLY A 257 6.99 -9.53 23.54
CA GLY A 257 7.39 -8.15 23.21
C GLY A 257 6.23 -7.21 22.88
N LEU A 258 4.98 -7.68 22.97
CA LEU A 258 3.76 -6.85 22.79
C LEU A 258 3.76 -5.58 23.66
N TRP A 259 4.46 -5.60 24.80
CA TRP A 259 4.65 -4.43 25.66
C TRP A 259 5.44 -3.29 25.00
N ALA A 260 6.29 -3.56 24.01
CA ALA A 260 7.04 -2.57 23.25
C ALA A 260 6.14 -1.78 22.28
N TYR A 261 4.99 -2.37 21.91
CA TYR A 261 3.97 -1.76 21.06
C TYR A 261 2.89 -1.02 21.85
N ARG A 262 3.08 -0.86 23.17
CA ARG A 262 2.18 -0.06 24.02
C ARG A 262 2.46 1.42 23.82
N HIS A 263 1.40 2.21 23.60
CA HIS A 263 1.48 3.66 23.77
C HIS A 263 1.97 3.97 25.19
N LYS A 264 3.16 4.56 25.31
CA LYS A 264 3.56 5.26 26.54
C LYS A 264 2.77 6.57 26.60
N ALA A 265 1.47 6.51 26.84
CA ALA A 265 0.75 7.69 27.29
C ALA A 265 1.49 8.19 28.53
N ARG A 266 1.91 9.46 28.49
CA ARG A 266 2.58 10.14 29.60
C ARG A 266 1.75 9.82 30.85
N ARG A 267 2.35 9.18 31.85
CA ARG A 267 1.68 8.90 33.14
C ARG A 267 1.33 10.23 33.79
N THR A 268 0.21 10.83 33.40
CA THR A 268 -0.52 11.74 34.26
C THR A 268 -1.34 10.83 35.17
N GLU A 269 -0.95 10.82 36.44
CA GLU A 269 -1.67 10.21 37.54
C GLU A 269 -3.08 10.78 37.60
N ALA A 270 -4.04 10.17 36.91
CA ALA A 270 -5.46 10.27 37.21
C ALA A 270 -6.25 9.24 36.37
N ASN A 271 -6.84 8.28 37.08
CA ASN A 271 -7.90 7.37 36.67
C ASN A 271 -7.53 6.21 35.72
N ASP A 272 -7.47 5.01 36.29
CA ASP A 272 -7.55 3.69 35.64
C ASP A 272 -8.91 3.44 34.94
N ALA A 273 -9.53 4.47 34.37
CA ALA A 273 -10.71 4.33 33.55
C ALA A 273 -10.28 4.25 32.09
N GLU A 274 -10.25 3.02 31.58
CA GLU A 274 -9.99 2.63 30.18
C GLU A 274 -8.62 3.05 29.62
N GLN A 275 -7.60 2.23 29.89
CA GLN A 275 -6.44 2.20 28.99
C GLN A 275 -6.95 1.92 27.56
N PRO A 276 -6.52 2.70 26.54
CA PRO A 276 -6.91 2.43 25.16
C PRO A 276 -6.58 0.98 24.82
N ARG A 277 -7.55 0.26 24.24
CA ARG A 277 -7.38 -1.15 23.84
C ARG A 277 -6.14 -1.24 22.96
N GLN A 278 -5.20 -2.09 23.38
CA GLN A 278 -3.92 -2.23 22.69
C GLN A 278 -4.17 -2.87 21.32
N PRO A 279 -3.45 -2.44 20.27
CA PRO A 279 -3.59 -3.07 18.98
C PRO A 279 -2.99 -4.48 19.02
N ASP A 280 -3.65 -5.41 18.33
CA ASP A 280 -3.22 -6.80 18.19
C ASP A 280 -2.36 -6.99 16.94
N GLY A 281 -2.40 -6.05 16.00
CA GLY A 281 -1.57 -6.08 14.79
C GLY A 281 -1.72 -4.84 13.93
N VAL A 282 -1.09 -4.92 12.75
CA VAL A 282 -1.17 -3.92 11.69
C VAL A 282 -1.87 -4.54 10.50
N THR A 283 -2.80 -3.80 9.89
CA THR A 283 -3.46 -4.21 8.65
C THR A 283 -3.09 -3.29 7.49
N ALA A 284 -2.97 -3.90 6.32
CA ALA A 284 -3.00 -3.25 5.03
C ALA A 284 -4.31 -3.58 4.33
N VAL A 285 -5.02 -2.54 3.89
CA VAL A 285 -6.31 -2.67 3.19
C VAL A 285 -6.17 -2.07 1.80
N VAL A 286 -6.54 -2.85 0.80
CA VAL A 286 -6.59 -2.45 -0.61
C VAL A 286 -8.03 -2.46 -1.06
N GLY A 287 -8.58 -1.29 -1.36
CA GLY A 287 -9.93 -1.15 -1.92
C GLY A 287 -9.85 -0.73 -3.37
N PHE A 288 -10.71 -1.25 -4.23
CA PHE A 288 -10.66 -0.96 -5.65
C PHE A 288 -12.05 -0.87 -6.27
N PHE A 289 -12.21 0.11 -7.15
CA PHE A 289 -13.46 0.42 -7.84
C PHE A 289 -13.17 0.52 -9.33
N VAL A 290 -13.99 -0.13 -10.16
CA VAL A 290 -13.93 -0.01 -11.62
C VAL A 290 -15.20 0.68 -12.09
N ASN A 291 -15.06 1.78 -12.82
CA ASN A 291 -16.17 2.64 -13.26
C ASN A 291 -17.12 3.02 -12.11
N GLY A 292 -16.54 3.28 -10.93
CA GLY A 292 -17.25 3.67 -9.72
C GLY A 292 -18.05 2.56 -9.01
N GLU A 293 -17.92 1.30 -9.45
CA GLU A 293 -18.47 0.14 -8.77
C GLU A 293 -17.36 -0.61 -8.02
N PRO A 294 -17.57 -1.00 -6.75
CA PRO A 294 -16.60 -1.80 -6.02
C PRO A 294 -16.55 -3.20 -6.63
N TRP A 295 -15.35 -3.75 -6.78
CA TRP A 295 -15.15 -5.11 -7.25
C TRP A 295 -14.74 -6.04 -6.11
N THR A 296 -15.08 -7.32 -6.26
CA THR A 296 -14.60 -8.38 -5.36
C THR A 296 -13.24 -8.89 -5.83
N ILE A 297 -12.51 -9.59 -4.95
CA ILE A 297 -11.23 -10.19 -5.33
C ILE A 297 -11.37 -11.20 -6.47
N ASP A 298 -12.39 -12.07 -6.40
CA ASP A 298 -12.70 -13.07 -7.44
C ASP A 298 -12.95 -12.41 -8.80
N ARG A 299 -13.58 -11.24 -8.79
CA ARG A 299 -13.89 -10.48 -9.99
C ARG A 299 -12.64 -9.92 -10.66
N ILE A 300 -11.69 -9.41 -9.87
CA ILE A 300 -10.38 -8.97 -10.39
C ILE A 300 -9.66 -10.13 -11.10
N GLU A 301 -9.79 -11.35 -10.59
CA GLU A 301 -9.06 -12.50 -11.11
C GLU A 301 -9.65 -13.09 -12.40
N THR A 302 -10.91 -12.79 -12.69
CA THR A 302 -11.68 -13.52 -13.71
C THR A 302 -12.29 -12.65 -14.79
N GLU A 303 -12.50 -11.36 -14.54
CA GLU A 303 -13.20 -10.48 -15.49
C GLU A 303 -12.27 -9.53 -16.24
N ASP A 304 -12.37 -9.59 -17.58
CA ASP A 304 -11.82 -8.58 -18.48
C ASP A 304 -12.72 -7.35 -18.57
N ILE A 305 -12.11 -6.18 -18.75
CA ILE A 305 -12.76 -4.90 -18.96
C ILE A 305 -12.82 -4.60 -20.46
N GLN A 306 -14.05 -4.37 -20.96
CA GLN A 306 -14.29 -3.98 -22.35
C GLN A 306 -14.48 -2.47 -22.48
N ILE A 307 -13.60 -1.82 -23.25
CA ILE A 307 -13.64 -0.38 -23.52
C ILE A 307 -14.11 -0.15 -24.96
N LYS A 308 -15.31 0.41 -25.10
CA LYS A 308 -15.90 0.74 -26.41
C LYS A 308 -15.04 1.77 -27.18
N PRO A 309 -15.16 1.84 -28.52
CA PRO A 309 -14.53 2.90 -29.30
C PRO A 309 -14.85 4.29 -28.74
N LYS A 310 -13.83 5.15 -28.61
CA LYS A 310 -13.92 6.47 -27.96
C LYS A 310 -14.38 6.46 -26.50
N GLY A 311 -14.44 5.29 -25.88
CA GLY A 311 -14.78 5.12 -24.47
C GLY A 311 -13.54 5.18 -23.58
N TYR A 312 -13.79 5.08 -22.28
CA TYR A 312 -12.75 4.91 -21.27
C TYR A 312 -13.24 3.94 -20.18
N THR A 313 -12.30 3.48 -19.37
CA THR A 313 -12.59 2.85 -18.08
C THR A 313 -11.77 3.54 -17.00
N ASP A 314 -12.37 3.66 -15.82
CA ASP A 314 -11.71 4.14 -14.61
C ASP A 314 -11.41 2.97 -13.67
N LEU A 315 -10.22 2.96 -13.11
CA LEU A 315 -9.81 2.14 -11.98
C LEU A 315 -9.35 3.08 -10.85
N VAL A 316 -10.01 3.02 -9.71
CA VAL A 316 -9.61 3.75 -8.50
C VAL A 316 -9.18 2.73 -7.45
N VAL A 317 -7.95 2.85 -6.96
CA VAL A 317 -7.37 1.97 -5.96
C VAL A 317 -6.97 2.79 -4.74
N GLY A 318 -7.29 2.30 -3.55
CA GLY A 318 -6.86 2.88 -2.30
C GLY A 318 -6.04 1.90 -1.48
N TYR A 319 -5.02 2.41 -0.79
CA TYR A 319 -4.21 1.66 0.16
C TYR A 319 -4.25 2.34 1.53
N ARG A 320 -4.51 1.57 2.58
CA ARG A 320 -4.53 2.06 3.96
C ARG A 320 -3.76 1.13 4.88
N LEU A 321 -2.83 1.70 5.65
CA LEU A 321 -2.27 1.08 6.84
C LEU A 321 -3.05 1.52 8.08
N ALA A 322 -3.39 0.60 8.96
CA ALA A 322 -4.06 0.87 10.22
C ALA A 322 -3.68 -0.13 11.32
N LEU A 323 -3.89 0.29 12.58
CA LEU A 323 -3.82 -0.60 13.73
C LEU A 323 -5.18 -1.27 13.94
N ILE A 324 -5.17 -2.55 14.30
CA ILE A 324 -6.40 -3.33 14.52
C ILE A 324 -6.40 -4.01 15.88
N SER A 325 -7.58 -4.36 16.38
CA SER A 325 -7.70 -5.20 17.58
C SER A 325 -8.82 -6.23 17.43
N LYS A 326 -8.58 -7.48 17.87
CA LYS A 326 -9.56 -8.58 17.90
C LYS A 326 -10.78 -8.23 18.75
N GLN A 327 -10.63 -7.34 19.72
CA GLN A 327 -11.71 -6.90 20.62
C GLN A 327 -12.45 -5.66 20.10
N ALA A 328 -12.04 -5.07 18.98
CA ALA A 328 -12.62 -3.86 18.43
C ALA A 328 -13.48 -4.13 17.20
N ASP A 329 -14.39 -3.21 16.91
CA ASP A 329 -15.09 -3.18 15.64
C ASP A 329 -14.16 -2.61 14.55
N ASN A 330 -13.47 -3.48 13.82
CA ASN A 330 -12.52 -3.07 12.78
C ASN A 330 -13.18 -2.75 11.44
N ARG A 331 -14.52 -2.76 11.31
CA ARG A 331 -15.21 -2.68 10.01
C ARG A 331 -14.82 -1.44 9.19
N ALA A 332 -14.79 -0.27 9.82
CA ALA A 332 -14.40 0.96 9.15
C ALA A 332 -12.91 1.00 8.75
N LEU A 333 -12.06 0.25 9.46
CA LEU A 333 -10.62 0.17 9.17
C LEU A 333 -10.36 -0.79 8.01
N LEU A 334 -11.07 -1.93 7.99
CA LEU A 334 -10.95 -3.03 7.02
C LEU A 334 -11.74 -2.82 5.73
N THR A 335 -12.30 -1.63 5.52
CA THR A 335 -13.04 -1.29 4.30
C THR A 335 -12.68 0.11 3.84
N LEU A 336 -12.40 0.26 2.54
CA LEU A 336 -12.32 1.55 1.87
C LEU A 336 -13.64 1.82 1.15
N THR A 337 -14.26 2.94 1.48
CA THR A 337 -15.51 3.39 0.89
C THR A 337 -15.26 4.29 -0.30
N ALA A 338 -16.30 4.54 -1.09
CA ALA A 338 -16.19 5.44 -2.23
C ALA A 338 -15.77 6.87 -1.82
N LYS A 339 -16.19 7.32 -0.64
CA LYS A 339 -15.83 8.62 -0.08
C LYS A 339 -14.36 8.70 0.34
N ASP A 340 -13.82 7.60 0.89
CA ASP A 340 -12.38 7.53 1.24
C ASP A 340 -11.53 7.76 -0.01
N LEU A 341 -11.98 7.26 -1.16
CA LEU A 341 -11.24 7.30 -2.43
C LEU A 341 -11.57 8.52 -3.31
N ASP A 342 -12.50 9.39 -2.90
CA ASP A 342 -12.81 10.62 -3.63
C ASP A 342 -11.75 11.69 -3.38
N VAL A 343 -10.81 11.81 -4.33
CA VAL A 343 -9.78 12.85 -4.32
C VAL A 343 -10.26 14.17 -4.93
N ASN A 344 -11.36 14.19 -5.68
CA ASN A 344 -11.80 15.41 -6.37
C ASN A 344 -12.29 16.46 -5.39
N GLU A 345 -13.02 16.04 -4.36
CA GLU A 345 -13.41 16.97 -3.28
C GLU A 345 -12.16 17.56 -2.61
N TYR A 346 -11.14 16.74 -2.36
CA TYR A 346 -9.87 17.17 -1.78
C TYR A 346 -9.15 18.17 -2.68
N PHE A 347 -8.98 17.87 -3.97
CA PHE A 347 -8.34 18.78 -4.92
C PHE A 347 -9.12 20.06 -5.14
N ARG A 348 -10.46 20.02 -5.15
CA ARG A 348 -11.31 21.23 -5.24
C ARG A 348 -11.16 22.13 -4.01
N ARG A 349 -10.99 21.57 -2.82
CA ARG A 349 -10.81 22.34 -1.57
C ARG A 349 -9.43 22.93 -1.41
N THR A 350 -8.40 22.29 -1.97
CA THR A 350 -7.00 22.69 -1.84
C THR A 350 -6.50 23.50 -3.05
N ILE A 351 -7.40 24.05 -3.87
CA ILE A 351 -7.02 24.93 -4.99
C ILE A 351 -6.20 26.12 -4.45
N GLY A 352 -4.99 26.30 -4.99
CA GLY A 352 -4.07 27.38 -4.59
C GLY A 352 -3.01 26.98 -3.56
N GLU A 353 -3.10 25.79 -2.95
CA GLU A 353 -2.00 25.25 -2.14
C GLU A 353 -0.90 24.71 -3.06
N GLY A 354 0.31 25.26 -2.97
CA GLY A 354 1.49 24.82 -3.74
C GLY A 354 2.03 25.79 -4.81
N THR A 355 1.50 27.02 -4.91
CA THR A 355 2.04 28.05 -5.85
C THR A 355 3.13 28.95 -5.24
N THR A 356 3.64 28.64 -4.05
CA THR A 356 4.77 29.36 -3.43
C THR A 356 6.00 28.46 -3.37
N ASP A 357 6.96 28.76 -4.23
CA ASP A 357 8.38 28.36 -4.23
C ASP A 357 8.70 26.89 -3.88
N SER A 358 8.39 25.98 -4.80
CA SER A 358 8.67 24.54 -4.68
C SER A 358 10.10 24.12 -5.01
N GLU A 359 11.03 25.06 -5.21
CA GLU A 359 12.43 24.74 -5.57
C GLU A 359 13.24 24.19 -4.40
N THR A 360 12.87 24.50 -3.15
CA THR A 360 13.66 24.12 -1.96
C THR A 360 13.27 22.78 -1.32
N ALA A 361 12.03 22.30 -1.47
CA ALA A 361 11.58 21.07 -0.82
C ALA A 361 12.07 19.78 -1.53
N TYR A 362 12.23 19.84 -2.86
CA TYR A 362 12.67 18.70 -3.66
C TYR A 362 14.17 18.39 -3.48
N GLU A 363 15.00 19.42 -3.27
CA GLU A 363 16.44 19.22 -3.05
C GLU A 363 16.74 18.59 -1.68
N MET A 364 15.95 18.89 -0.64
CA MET A 364 16.18 18.34 0.70
C MET A 364 15.85 16.85 0.83
N LEU A 365 14.82 16.35 0.13
CA LEU A 365 14.47 14.92 0.14
C LEU A 365 15.41 14.08 -0.73
N ALA A 366 15.92 14.64 -1.83
CA ALA A 366 16.94 13.99 -2.64
C ALA A 366 18.31 13.92 -1.92
N TRP A 367 18.65 14.92 -1.10
CA TRP A 367 19.86 14.92 -0.27
C TRP A 367 19.85 13.83 0.81
N ALA A 368 18.72 13.64 1.51
CA ALA A 368 18.61 12.62 2.56
C ALA A 368 18.76 11.17 2.04
N ILE A 369 18.51 10.93 0.75
CA ILE A 369 18.69 9.63 0.10
C ILE A 369 20.12 9.47 -0.45
N SER A 370 20.79 10.58 -0.79
CA SER A 370 22.15 10.58 -1.33
C SER A 370 23.25 10.47 -0.26
N ASP A 371 23.05 11.08 0.91
CA ASP A 371 24.07 11.18 1.97
C ASP A 371 24.19 9.93 2.86
N GLY A 372 23.45 8.86 2.54
CA GLY A 372 23.73 7.51 3.08
C GLY A 372 25.01 6.87 2.53
N TYR A 373 25.78 7.59 1.70
CA TYR A 373 27.12 7.21 1.24
C TYR A 373 28.19 8.02 1.97
N SER A 374 28.53 7.58 3.19
CA SER A 374 29.88 7.74 3.74
C SER A 374 30.23 6.53 4.58
#